data_AF-A0A8J7NAV6-F1
#
_entry.id   AF-A0A8J7NAV6-F1
#
_cell.length_a   1.000
_cell.length_b   1.000
_cell.length_c   1.000
_cell.angle_alpha   90.00
_cell.angle_beta   90.00
_cell.angle_gamma   90.00
#
_symmetry.space_group_name_H-M   'P 1'
#
loop_
_entity.id
_entity.type
_entity.pdbx_description
1 polymer ?
#
loop_
_entity_poly.entity_id
_entity_poly.type
_entity_poly.pdbx_seq_one_letter_code
_entity_poly.pdbx_strand_id
1 'polypeptide(L)'
;ENGHFNCMMHGCPTHGETFCYECMADLTCQAVFCDDPNPCTYDLCKNRACVNNNINLDGSPTIGLGDIMYVLAYWATTGPNGDIDMNGNVGLSDIITIVGMWANACP
;
A
#
# COMPACT_ATOMS: atom_id res chain seq x y z
N GLU A 1 -16.63 24.23 -20.50
CA GLU A 1 -16.71 22.92 -21.17
C GLU A 1 -15.93 21.93 -20.31
N ASN A 2 -16.49 20.75 -20.03
CA ASN A 2 -15.94 19.81 -19.04
C ASN A 2 -15.36 18.59 -19.79
N GLY A 3 -14.16 18.13 -19.43
CA GLY A 3 -13.53 16.91 -19.96
C GLY A 3 -12.78 16.19 -18.84
N HIS A 4 -13.06 14.95 -18.41
CA HIS A 4 -14.04 13.92 -18.83
C HIS A 4 -13.73 13.16 -20.14
N PHE A 5 -13.19 11.94 -20.05
CA PHE A 5 -13.67 10.81 -20.87
C PHE A 5 -13.93 9.53 -20.03
N ASN A 6 -14.30 8.41 -20.66
CA ASN A 6 -15.27 7.46 -20.10
C ASN A 6 -14.72 6.13 -19.50
N CYS A 7 -14.40 6.12 -18.21
CA CYS A 7 -14.05 4.90 -17.46
C CYS A 7 -15.21 3.88 -17.28
N MET A 8 -16.36 4.03 -17.95
CA MET A 8 -17.56 3.18 -17.79
C MET A 8 -17.87 2.25 -18.97
N MET A 9 -16.87 1.82 -19.73
CA MET A 9 -16.79 0.40 -20.10
C MET A 9 -15.70 -0.35 -19.29
N HIS A 10 -14.87 0.34 -18.51
CA HIS A 10 -13.51 -0.13 -18.17
C HIS A 10 -13.13 -0.13 -16.68
N GLY A 11 -13.90 0.51 -15.79
CA GLY A 11 -13.74 0.48 -14.32
C GLY A 11 -13.21 1.78 -13.69
N CYS A 12 -13.80 2.16 -12.53
CA CYS A 12 -13.42 3.22 -11.55
C CYS A 12 -14.26 3.02 -10.24
N PRO A 13 -14.53 3.97 -9.32
CA PRO A 13 -13.95 4.13 -7.96
C PRO A 13 -14.71 3.51 -6.73
N THR A 14 -14.03 3.19 -5.58
CA THR A 14 -14.60 2.94 -4.20
C THR A 14 -13.77 3.45 -2.96
N HIS A 15 -14.08 4.60 -2.31
CA HIS A 15 -13.33 5.23 -1.17
C HIS A 15 -13.42 4.31 0.07
N GLY A 16 -12.46 4.31 0.99
CA GLY A 16 -11.22 5.06 1.08
C GLY A 16 -10.39 4.40 2.18
N GLU A 17 -9.73 5.09 3.11
CA GLU A 17 -9.53 6.54 3.35
C GLU A 17 -8.11 6.71 3.93
N THR A 18 -7.39 7.83 3.75
CA THR A 18 -7.84 9.19 3.33
C THR A 18 -7.63 9.48 1.83
N PHE A 19 -7.69 8.44 0.99
CA PHE A 19 -8.44 8.32 -0.28
C PHE A 19 -7.68 7.48 -1.32
N CYS A 20 -8.29 6.46 -1.91
CA CYS A 20 -7.88 5.94 -3.22
C CYS A 20 -8.56 6.81 -4.30
N TYR A 21 -8.22 6.76 -5.59
CA TYR A 21 -8.61 5.74 -6.58
C TYR A 21 -7.84 5.85 -7.92
N GLU A 22 -7.96 4.86 -8.82
CA GLU A 22 -7.13 4.77 -10.04
C GLU A 22 -7.84 4.57 -11.39
N CYS A 23 -7.48 5.48 -12.32
CA CYS A 23 -6.83 5.37 -13.63
C CYS A 23 -6.36 6.72 -14.30
N MET A 24 -6.61 7.95 -13.77
CA MET A 24 -6.44 9.37 -14.33
C MET A 24 -7.72 10.26 -14.59
N ALA A 25 -7.93 11.06 -15.67
CA ALA A 25 -9.00 12.12 -15.73
C ALA A 25 -9.93 12.19 -16.99
N ASP A 26 -9.82 11.22 -17.87
CA ASP A 26 -9.91 11.27 -19.33
C ASP A 26 -10.08 9.84 -19.94
N LEU A 27 -11.11 9.08 -19.50
CA LEU A 27 -11.29 7.60 -19.66
C LEU A 27 -10.50 6.81 -18.62
N THR A 28 -10.52 7.36 -17.41
CA THR A 28 -9.53 7.16 -16.36
C THR A 28 -10.12 7.82 -15.06
N CYS A 29 -9.69 7.46 -13.82
CA CYS A 29 -10.07 8.19 -12.57
C CYS A 29 -8.92 8.55 -11.59
N GLN A 30 -8.98 9.73 -11.00
CA GLN A 30 -7.98 10.30 -10.09
C GLN A 30 -8.73 10.66 -8.79
N ALA A 31 -8.14 10.78 -7.61
CA ALA A 31 -6.74 10.69 -7.21
C ALA A 31 -6.58 9.70 -6.04
N VAL A 32 -5.37 9.18 -5.83
CA VAL A 32 -4.98 8.45 -4.62
C VAL A 32 -4.22 9.39 -3.68
N PHE A 33 -4.72 9.55 -2.46
CA PHE A 33 -4.00 10.01 -1.29
C PHE A 33 -4.27 9.07 -0.09
N CYS A 34 -3.89 7.79 -0.17
CA CYS A 34 -4.27 6.79 0.85
C CYS A 34 -3.64 6.96 2.24
N ASP A 35 -2.87 8.02 2.47
CA ASP A 35 -2.30 8.41 3.76
C ASP A 35 -3.38 8.43 4.86
N ASP A 36 -3.25 7.58 5.88
CA ASP A 36 -4.10 7.58 7.09
C ASP A 36 -3.41 8.24 8.31
N PRO A 37 -2.51 9.19 8.02
CA PRO A 37 -1.41 9.63 8.85
C PRO A 37 -0.68 8.62 9.77
N ASN A 38 -0.79 7.30 9.56
CA ASN A 38 -0.09 6.32 10.38
C ASN A 38 1.32 6.05 9.80
N PRO A 39 2.41 6.42 10.51
CA PRO A 39 3.77 6.17 10.03
C PRO A 39 4.16 4.67 9.96
N CYS A 40 3.28 3.78 10.41
CA CYS A 40 3.44 2.32 10.46
C CYS A 40 2.64 1.56 9.39
N THR A 41 1.94 2.25 8.49
CA THR A 41 1.27 1.62 7.36
C THR A 41 1.98 1.97 6.07
N TYR A 42 2.01 1.01 5.15
CA TYR A 42 2.32 1.26 3.75
C TYR A 42 1.00 1.47 3.02
N ASP A 43 0.72 2.72 2.71
CA ASP A 43 -0.57 3.16 2.18
C ASP A 43 -0.60 3.11 0.66
N LEU A 44 -1.45 2.23 0.12
CA LEU A 44 -1.51 1.93 -1.30
C LEU A 44 -2.96 1.89 -1.80
N CYS A 45 -3.19 2.38 -3.02
CA CYS A 45 -4.44 2.11 -3.72
C CYS A 45 -4.33 0.74 -4.40
N LYS A 46 -5.24 -0.17 -4.06
CA LYS A 46 -5.35 -1.48 -4.73
C LYS A 46 -6.79 -1.82 -5.00
N ASN A 47 -7.07 -2.29 -6.21
CA ASN A 47 -8.43 -2.60 -6.68
C ASN A 47 -9.42 -1.42 -6.57
N ARG A 48 -8.91 -0.17 -6.52
CA ARG A 48 -9.65 1.08 -6.28
C ARG A 48 -10.15 1.27 -4.83
N ALA A 49 -9.54 0.60 -3.85
CA ALA A 49 -9.72 0.82 -2.41
C ALA A 49 -8.39 1.29 -1.78
N CYS A 50 -8.41 2.00 -0.64
CA CYS A 50 -7.18 2.13 0.13
C CYS A 50 -6.91 0.84 0.86
N VAL A 51 -5.64 0.50 0.93
CA VAL A 51 -5.14 -0.54 1.80
C VAL A 51 -3.96 0.05 2.55
N ASN A 52 -4.12 0.17 3.85
CA ASN A 52 -3.14 0.76 4.74
C ASN A 52 -2.45 -0.43 5.39
N ASN A 53 -1.43 -0.97 4.71
CA ASN A 53 -0.88 -2.27 5.08
C ASN A 53 0.06 -2.10 6.27
N ASN A 54 -0.20 -2.77 7.40
CA ASN A 54 0.68 -2.65 8.56
C ASN A 54 2.10 -3.15 8.23
N ILE A 55 3.10 -2.29 8.39
CA ILE A 55 4.53 -2.60 8.22
C ILE A 55 5.28 -2.72 9.54
N ASN A 56 4.64 -2.41 10.67
CA ASN A 56 5.13 -2.74 12.01
C ASN A 56 4.69 -4.16 12.38
N LEU A 57 5.49 -5.13 11.94
CA LEU A 57 5.19 -6.57 11.97
C LEU A 57 5.68 -7.23 13.27
N ASP A 58 6.65 -6.62 13.95
CA ASP A 58 7.14 -7.09 15.25
C ASP A 58 6.48 -6.39 16.47
N GLY A 59 5.73 -5.30 16.23
CA GLY A 59 5.04 -4.52 17.26
C GLY A 59 5.96 -3.61 18.07
N SER A 60 7.17 -3.33 17.58
CA SER A 60 8.13 -2.44 18.25
C SER A 60 7.76 -0.95 18.05
N PRO A 61 8.37 -0.01 18.82
CA PRO A 61 8.06 1.41 18.71
C PRO A 61 8.53 2.10 17.42
N THR A 62 9.20 1.39 16.51
CA THR A 62 9.80 1.96 15.29
C THR A 62 9.94 0.92 14.19
N ILE A 63 9.66 1.29 12.93
CA ILE A 63 9.96 0.44 11.77
C ILE A 63 11.46 0.14 11.68
N GLY A 64 11.84 -1.13 11.60
CA GLY A 64 13.23 -1.54 11.73
C GLY A 64 13.55 -2.98 11.35
N LEU A 65 14.58 -3.53 12.01
CA LEU A 65 15.16 -4.83 11.65
C LEU A 65 14.20 -6.00 11.94
N GLY A 66 13.35 -5.89 12.95
CA GLY A 66 12.36 -6.94 13.28
C GLY A 66 11.35 -7.15 12.17
N ASP A 67 10.90 -6.06 11.54
CA ASP A 67 9.96 -6.10 10.41
C ASP A 67 10.60 -6.76 9.18
N ILE A 68 11.87 -6.42 8.88
CA ILE A 68 12.64 -7.11 7.83
C ILE A 68 12.77 -8.61 8.14
N MET A 69 13.03 -8.98 9.40
CA MET A 69 13.12 -10.39 9.81
C MET A 69 11.78 -11.11 9.69
N TYR A 70 10.65 -10.43 9.87
CA TYR A 70 9.33 -10.98 9.60
C TYR A 70 9.15 -11.29 8.11
N VAL A 71 9.45 -10.35 7.20
CA VAL A 71 9.40 -10.59 5.75
C VAL A 71 10.31 -11.74 5.34
N LEU A 72 11.53 -11.81 5.88
CA LEU A 72 12.47 -12.90 5.62
C LEU A 72 11.96 -14.27 6.10
N ALA A 73 11.13 -14.32 7.16
CA ALA A 73 10.52 -15.57 7.63
C ALA A 73 9.49 -16.16 6.65
N TYR A 74 8.94 -15.34 5.75
CA TYR A 74 7.99 -15.74 4.69
C TYR A 74 8.59 -15.64 3.28
N TRP A 75 9.90 -15.48 3.15
CA TRP A 75 10.58 -15.24 1.88
C TRP A 75 10.27 -16.27 0.78
N ALA A 76 10.02 -15.79 -0.44
CA ALA A 76 9.67 -16.60 -1.61
C ALA A 76 8.40 -17.46 -1.43
N THR A 77 7.50 -17.05 -0.53
CA THR A 77 6.15 -17.61 -0.44
C THR A 77 5.11 -16.70 -1.10
N THR A 78 3.89 -17.21 -1.25
CA THR A 78 2.72 -16.48 -1.76
C THR A 78 1.66 -16.39 -0.68
N GLY A 79 1.05 -15.23 -0.49
CA GLY A 79 0.03 -14.99 0.54
C GLY A 79 0.34 -13.73 1.37
N PRO A 80 -0.58 -13.32 2.27
CA PRO A 80 -0.53 -12.00 2.90
C PRO A 80 0.57 -11.82 3.95
N ASN A 81 1.17 -12.90 4.45
CA ASN A 81 2.20 -12.81 5.49
C ASN A 81 3.53 -12.40 4.86
N GLY A 82 3.98 -11.16 5.11
CA GLY A 82 5.22 -10.61 4.55
C GLY A 82 5.10 -10.01 3.14
N ASP A 83 3.92 -10.09 2.51
CA ASP A 83 3.56 -9.43 1.25
C ASP A 83 3.10 -8.00 1.55
N ILE A 84 4.08 -7.10 1.65
CA ILE A 84 3.96 -5.73 2.14
C ILE A 84 3.47 -4.79 1.04
N ASP A 85 4.02 -4.89 -0.16
CA ASP A 85 3.51 -4.12 -1.31
C ASP A 85 2.21 -4.73 -1.91
N MET A 86 1.83 -5.91 -1.40
CA MET A 86 0.69 -6.70 -1.82
C MET A 86 0.71 -7.13 -3.31
N ASN A 87 1.88 -7.34 -3.91
CA ASN A 87 2.01 -7.91 -5.25
C ASN A 87 1.61 -9.39 -5.33
N GLY A 88 1.52 -10.09 -4.18
CA GLY A 88 1.13 -11.49 -4.06
C GLY A 88 2.31 -12.45 -3.84
N ASN A 89 3.55 -11.93 -3.77
CA ASN A 89 4.78 -12.69 -3.55
C ASN A 89 5.65 -11.97 -2.53
N VAL A 90 6.18 -12.70 -1.55
CA VAL A 90 7.11 -12.18 -0.56
C VAL A 90 8.53 -12.15 -1.13
N GLY A 91 9.12 -10.97 -1.25
CA GLY A 91 10.42 -10.79 -1.89
C GLY A 91 11.11 -9.44 -1.59
N LEU A 92 11.95 -9.01 -2.55
CA LEU A 92 12.82 -7.86 -2.35
C LEU A 92 12.05 -6.53 -2.31
N SER A 93 10.94 -6.41 -3.02
CA SER A 93 10.13 -5.18 -3.02
C SER A 93 9.53 -4.90 -1.65
N ASP A 94 9.08 -5.93 -0.93
CA ASP A 94 8.59 -5.82 0.45
C ASP A 94 9.66 -5.31 1.43
N ILE A 95 10.89 -5.83 1.31
CA ILE A 95 12.03 -5.34 2.10
C ILE A 95 12.35 -3.89 1.75
N ILE A 96 12.31 -3.52 0.45
CA ILE A 96 12.55 -2.14 0.01
C ILE A 96 11.48 -1.20 0.55
N THR A 97 10.22 -1.62 0.63
CA THR A 97 9.14 -0.85 1.25
C THR A 97 9.41 -0.58 2.73
N ILE A 98 9.79 -1.60 3.51
CA ILE A 98 10.17 -1.42 4.93
C ILE A 98 11.38 -0.48 5.07
N VAL A 99 12.42 -0.65 4.24
CA VAL A 99 13.61 0.21 4.24
C VAL A 99 13.28 1.66 3.86
N GLY A 100 12.27 1.87 3.01
CA GLY A 100 11.76 3.20 2.65
C GLY A 100 11.10 3.95 3.80
N MET A 101 10.64 3.24 4.84
CA MET A 101 9.95 3.78 6.02
C MET A 101 10.77 3.59 7.31
N TRP A 102 12.07 3.30 7.16
CA TRP A 102 12.97 2.94 8.26
C TRP A 102 13.07 4.01 9.36
N ALA A 103 13.03 3.56 10.62
CA ALA A 103 13.07 4.38 11.82
C ALA A 103 11.91 5.39 11.98
N ASN A 104 10.85 5.27 11.18
CA ASN A 104 9.56 5.90 11.49
C ASN A 104 9.08 5.40 12.86
N ALA A 105 8.70 6.34 13.74
CA ALA A 105 8.20 6.03 15.07
C ALA A 105 6.72 5.63 15.01
N CYS A 106 6.36 4.57 15.72
CA CYS A 106 5.01 4.01 15.76
C CYS A 106 4.26 4.41 17.03
N PRO A 107 3.09 5.09 16.92
CA PRO A 107 2.31 5.56 18.06
C PRO A 107 1.49 4.47 18.76
#